data_AF-A0A8T4DM98-F1
#
_entry.id   AF-A0A8T4DM98-F1
#
_cell.length_a   1.000
_cell.length_b   1.000
_cell.length_c   1.000
_cell.angle_alpha   90.00
_cell.angle_beta   90.00
_cell.angle_gamma   90.00
#
_symmetry.space_group_name_H-M   'P 1'
#
loop_
_entity.id
_entity.type
_entity.pdbx_description
1 polymer ?
#
loop_
_entity_poly.entity_id
_entity_poly.type
_entity_poly.pdbx_seq_one_letter_code
_entity_poly.pdbx_strand_id
1 'polypeptide(L)'
;MYRTLEEIDAELEKLRKRREEAQEMIDNESYGGLIRGSAKKAAIAERESELLRHRKALESKGHHINFEERFKKLYAALQYLEAGLSKEHPEHLDKYNEIVTLIEELEKEMKRY
;
A
#
# COMPACT_ATOMS: atom_id res chain seq x y z
N MET A 1 18.58 -3.45 -5.11
CA MET A 1 17.50 -2.45 -4.99
C MET A 1 16.21 -3.20 -5.32
N TYR A 2 15.33 -3.40 -4.34
CA TYR A 2 14.06 -4.14 -4.53
C TYR A 2 13.12 -3.33 -5.41
N ARG A 3 12.49 -3.97 -6.39
CA ARG A 3 11.66 -3.31 -7.41
C ARG A 3 10.16 -3.42 -7.12
N THR A 4 9.69 -4.46 -6.42
CA THR A 4 8.25 -4.67 -6.14
C THR A 4 7.95 -5.16 -4.71
N LEU A 5 6.69 -5.05 -4.27
CA LEU A 5 6.22 -5.62 -2.99
C LEU A 5 6.34 -7.15 -2.96
N GLU A 6 6.05 -7.82 -4.09
CA GLU A 6 6.18 -9.27 -4.23
C GLU A 6 7.62 -9.75 -4.05
N GLU A 7 8.60 -9.00 -4.54
CA GLU A 7 10.03 -9.30 -4.32
C GLU A 7 10.42 -9.15 -2.84
N ILE A 8 9.86 -8.17 -2.13
CA ILE A 8 10.09 -7.98 -0.70
C ILE A 8 9.45 -9.12 0.10
N ASP A 9 8.21 -9.48 -0.20
CA ASP A 9 7.48 -10.55 0.48
C ASP A 9 8.15 -11.92 0.23
N ALA A 10 8.65 -12.17 -0.98
CA ALA A 10 9.41 -13.38 -1.29
C ALA A 10 10.74 -13.47 -0.51
N GLU A 11 11.43 -12.35 -0.28
CA GLU A 11 12.65 -12.31 0.53
C GLU A 11 12.36 -12.43 2.03
N LEU A 12 11.26 -11.85 2.53
CA LEU A 12 10.80 -12.05 3.91
C LEU A 12 10.50 -13.53 4.18
N GLU A 13 9.88 -14.24 3.22
CA GLU A 13 9.62 -15.67 3.36
C GLU A 13 10.91 -16.51 3.37
N LYS A 14 11.93 -16.13 2.60
CA LYS A 14 13.26 -16.78 2.67
C LYS A 14 13.93 -16.54 4.02
N LEU A 15 13.82 -15.33 4.57
CA LEU A 15 14.38 -14.99 5.89
C LEU A 15 13.67 -15.75 7.01
N ARG A 16 12.35 -15.97 6.90
CA ARG A 16 11.57 -16.79 7.83
C ARG A 16 12.13 -18.22 7.92
N LYS A 17 12.38 -18.88 6.79
CA LYS A 17 12.98 -20.22 6.75
C LYS A 17 14.37 -20.24 7.37
N ARG A 18 15.22 -19.26 7.05
CA ARG A 18 16.56 -19.13 7.64
C ARG A 18 16.53 -18.87 9.15
N ARG A 19 15.47 -18.23 9.65
CA ARG A 19 15.27 -17.99 11.08
C ARG A 19 14.91 -19.29 11.82
N GLU A 20 14.15 -20.17 11.18
CA GLU A 20 13.85 -21.52 11.69
C GLU A 20 15.14 -22.35 11.75
N GLU A 21 15.97 -22.37 10.70
CA GLU A 21 17.29 -23.03 10.71
C GLU A 21 18.21 -22.48 11.81
N ALA A 22 18.22 -21.15 12.01
CA ALA A 22 19.00 -20.52 13.08
C ALA A 22 18.46 -20.88 14.47
N GLN A 23 17.15 -21.08 14.61
CA GLN A 23 16.53 -21.53 15.85
C GLN A 23 16.88 -23.00 16.14
N GLU A 24 16.82 -23.89 15.15
CA GLU A 24 17.26 -25.28 15.30
C GLU A 24 18.74 -25.38 15.74
N MET A 25 19.60 -24.48 15.28
CA MET A 25 20.99 -24.41 15.75
C MET A 25 21.11 -24.04 17.23
N ILE A 26 20.21 -23.18 17.74
CA ILE A 26 20.13 -22.80 19.16
C ILE A 26 19.56 -23.96 19.98
N ASP A 27 18.50 -24.59 19.49
CA ASP A 27 17.77 -25.68 20.17
C ASP A 27 18.62 -26.96 20.32
N ASN A 28 19.65 -27.13 19.48
CA ASN A 28 20.62 -28.21 19.64
C ASN A 28 21.59 -28.01 20.83
N GLU A 29 21.45 -26.94 21.61
CA GLU A 29 22.14 -26.62 22.89
C GLU A 29 23.68 -26.69 22.90
N SER A 30 24.32 -26.95 21.76
CA SER A 30 25.77 -26.86 21.64
C SER A 30 26.22 -25.40 21.78
N TYR A 31 27.32 -25.16 22.51
CA TYR A 31 27.88 -23.81 22.68
C TYR A 31 28.11 -23.10 21.33
N GLY A 32 28.60 -23.84 20.34
CA GLY A 32 28.77 -23.34 18.97
C GLY A 32 27.45 -23.11 18.21
N GLY A 33 26.37 -23.82 18.57
CA GLY A 33 25.02 -23.63 18.05
C GLY A 33 24.33 -22.40 18.65
N LEU A 34 24.45 -22.20 19.97
CA LEU A 34 23.95 -21.01 20.68
C LEU A 34 24.57 -19.73 20.12
N ILE A 35 25.90 -19.67 19.96
CA ILE A 35 26.58 -18.47 19.47
C ILE A 35 26.26 -18.22 18.00
N ARG A 36 26.42 -19.22 17.13
CA ARG A 36 26.21 -19.04 15.67
C ARG A 36 24.74 -18.84 15.33
N GLY A 37 23.85 -19.57 15.98
CA GLY A 37 22.41 -19.42 15.82
C GLY A 37 21.93 -18.05 16.29
N SER A 38 22.37 -17.57 17.46
CA SER A 38 22.01 -16.23 17.95
C SER A 38 22.52 -15.12 17.03
N ALA A 39 23.77 -15.21 16.57
CA ALA A 39 24.34 -14.23 15.64
C ALA A 39 23.59 -14.21 14.30
N LYS A 40 23.24 -15.38 13.76
CA LYS A 40 22.40 -15.48 12.55
C LYS A 40 21.02 -14.87 12.76
N LYS A 41 20.38 -15.13 13.91
CA LYS A 41 19.06 -14.58 14.25
C LYS A 41 19.09 -13.05 14.33
N ALA A 42 20.14 -12.47 14.91
CA ALA A 42 20.32 -11.02 14.97
C ALA A 42 20.47 -10.40 13.57
N ALA A 43 21.31 -10.99 12.71
CA ALA A 43 21.48 -10.53 11.33
C ALA A 43 20.18 -10.66 10.50
N ILE A 44 19.40 -11.73 10.72
CA ILE A 44 18.10 -11.89 10.07
C ILE A 44 17.12 -10.82 10.54
N ALA A 45 17.06 -10.53 11.85
CA ALA A 45 16.16 -9.51 12.40
C ALA A 45 16.49 -8.10 11.87
N GLU A 46 17.77 -7.76 11.73
CA GLU A 46 18.21 -6.51 11.12
C GLU A 46 17.73 -6.42 9.65
N ARG A 47 17.90 -7.51 8.89
CA ARG A 47 17.47 -7.57 7.49
C ARG A 47 15.94 -7.54 7.32
N GLU A 48 15.20 -8.22 8.19
CA GLU A 48 13.72 -8.14 8.24
C GLU A 48 13.27 -6.71 8.50
N SER A 49 13.91 -6.01 9.44
CA SER A 49 13.61 -4.61 9.76
C SER A 49 13.84 -3.67 8.57
N GLU A 50 14.91 -3.86 7.81
CA GLU A 50 15.16 -3.10 6.57
C GLU A 50 14.09 -3.36 5.50
N LEU A 51 13.74 -4.62 5.28
CA LEU A 51 12.72 -5.01 4.30
C LEU A 51 11.35 -4.47 4.67
N LEU A 52 10.95 -4.51 5.94
CA LEU A 52 9.70 -3.95 6.41
C LEU A 52 9.66 -2.43 6.26
N ARG A 53 10.78 -1.73 6.48
CA ARG A 53 10.89 -0.28 6.19
C ARG A 53 10.72 0.01 4.70
N HIS A 54 11.34 -0.78 3.83
CA HIS A 54 11.16 -0.67 2.38
C HIS A 54 9.75 -1.00 1.92
N ARG A 55 9.12 -2.04 2.49
CA ARG A 55 7.72 -2.42 2.25
C ARG A 55 6.79 -1.27 2.61
N LYS A 56 6.95 -0.70 3.80
CA LYS A 56 6.17 0.47 4.25
C LYS A 56 6.38 1.69 3.35
N ALA A 57 7.59 1.91 2.86
CA ALA A 57 7.87 2.98 1.90
C ALA A 57 7.18 2.72 0.55
N LEU A 58 7.20 1.50 0.03
CA LEU A 58 6.49 1.11 -1.19
C LEU A 58 4.97 1.14 -1.02
N GLU A 59 4.45 0.66 0.12
CA GLU A 59 3.04 0.78 0.49
C GLU A 59 2.63 2.24 0.61
N SER A 60 3.46 3.12 1.17
CA SER A 60 3.16 4.56 1.22
C SER A 60 3.14 5.21 -0.17
N LYS A 61 3.93 4.69 -1.11
CA LYS A 61 3.90 5.09 -2.52
C LYS A 61 2.71 4.48 -3.29
N GLY A 62 2.32 3.24 -2.97
CA GLY A 62 1.12 2.58 -3.50
C GLY A 62 -0.19 3.05 -2.86
N HIS A 63 -0.12 3.65 -1.67
CA HIS A 63 -1.20 4.36 -0.99
C HIS A 63 -1.41 5.79 -1.52
N HIS A 64 -0.84 6.13 -2.68
CA HIS A 64 -1.44 7.13 -3.56
C HIS A 64 -2.79 6.59 -4.08
N ILE A 65 -3.73 6.57 -3.13
CA ILE A 65 -5.19 6.55 -3.15
C ILE A 65 -5.81 5.73 -4.27
N ASN A 66 -6.68 4.80 -3.91
CA ASN A 66 -7.64 4.20 -4.84
C ASN A 66 -8.66 5.28 -5.29
N PHE A 67 -8.16 6.24 -6.08
CA PHE A 67 -8.87 7.40 -6.57
C PHE A 67 -10.05 6.95 -7.40
N GLU A 68 -9.91 5.87 -8.14
CA GLU A 68 -10.95 5.30 -8.98
C GLU A 68 -12.20 4.93 -8.18
N GLU A 69 -12.05 4.25 -7.03
CA GLU A 69 -13.22 3.89 -6.20
C GLU A 69 -13.84 5.12 -5.51
N ARG A 70 -13.03 6.13 -5.16
CA ARG A 70 -13.52 7.39 -4.57
C ARG A 70 -14.24 8.27 -5.60
N PHE A 71 -13.68 8.43 -6.79
CA PHE A 71 -14.31 9.13 -7.91
C PHE A 71 -15.62 8.44 -8.29
N LYS A 72 -15.65 7.10 -8.33
CA LYS A 72 -16.89 6.35 -8.58
C LYS A 72 -18.00 6.66 -7.56
N LYS A 73 -17.67 6.73 -6.26
CA LYS A 73 -18.63 7.12 -5.21
C LYS A 73 -19.05 8.59 -5.33
N LEU A 74 -18.12 9.46 -5.71
CA LEU A 74 -18.37 10.89 -5.91
C LEU A 74 -19.31 11.15 -7.11
N TYR A 75 -19.06 10.52 -8.27
CA TYR A 75 -19.95 10.63 -9.43
C TYR A 75 -21.35 10.07 -9.13
N ALA A 76 -21.46 8.98 -8.38
CA ALA A 76 -22.75 8.45 -7.95
C ALA A 76 -23.52 9.48 -7.10
N ALA A 77 -22.86 10.14 -6.14
CA ALA A 77 -23.46 11.18 -5.33
C ALA A 77 -23.88 12.41 -6.16
N LEU A 78 -23.07 12.79 -7.15
CA LEU A 78 -23.38 13.90 -8.06
C LEU A 78 -24.62 13.61 -8.91
N GLN A 79 -24.77 12.39 -9.46
CA GLN A 79 -25.97 12.00 -10.22
C GLN A 79 -27.27 12.11 -9.41
N TYR A 80 -27.24 11.75 -8.12
CA TYR A 80 -28.39 11.96 -7.24
C TYR A 80 -28.70 13.45 -7.04
N LEU A 81 -27.67 14.29 -6.99
CA LEU A 81 -27.78 15.73 -6.80
C LEU A 81 -28.31 16.41 -8.08
N GLU A 82 -27.89 15.97 -9.26
CA GLU A 82 -28.43 16.38 -10.56
C GLU A 82 -29.93 16.08 -10.69
N ALA A 83 -30.35 14.89 -10.27
CA ALA A 83 -31.76 14.48 -10.33
C ALA A 83 -32.67 15.33 -9.41
N GLY A 84 -32.13 15.84 -8.29
CA GLY A 84 -32.83 16.79 -7.42
C GLY A 84 -32.84 18.21 -7.98
N LEU A 85 -31.66 18.70 -8.39
CA LEU A 85 -31.49 20.04 -8.95
C LEU A 85 -32.29 20.24 -10.23
N SER A 86 -32.31 19.26 -11.14
CA SER A 86 -33.08 19.34 -12.38
C SER A 86 -34.60 19.49 -12.18
N LYS A 87 -35.13 19.07 -11.02
CA LYS A 87 -36.55 19.16 -10.68
C LYS A 87 -36.90 20.40 -9.86
N GLU A 88 -36.05 20.76 -8.90
CA GLU A 88 -36.36 21.80 -7.91
C GLU A 88 -35.66 23.14 -8.19
N HIS A 89 -34.45 23.10 -8.76
CA HIS A 89 -33.55 24.26 -8.93
C HIS A 89 -32.74 24.17 -10.23
N PRO A 90 -33.39 24.22 -11.41
CA PRO A 90 -32.72 24.07 -12.70
C PRO A 90 -31.66 25.16 -12.97
N GLU A 91 -31.80 26.33 -12.33
CA GLU A 91 -30.83 27.43 -12.39
C GLU A 91 -29.45 27.09 -11.79
N HIS A 92 -29.34 25.98 -11.06
CA HIS A 92 -28.08 25.52 -10.46
C HIS A 92 -27.40 24.41 -11.26
N LEU A 93 -28.02 23.92 -12.35
CA LEU A 93 -27.43 22.89 -13.22
C LEU A 93 -26.11 23.35 -13.86
N ASP A 94 -26.00 24.62 -14.23
CA ASP A 94 -24.76 25.15 -14.83
C ASP A 94 -23.57 25.06 -13.85
N LYS A 95 -23.80 25.42 -12.58
CA LYS A 95 -22.79 25.30 -11.51
C LYS A 95 -22.48 23.84 -11.18
N TYR A 96 -23.47 22.96 -11.24
CA TYR A 96 -23.26 21.52 -11.09
C TYR A 96 -22.34 20.97 -12.18
N ASN A 97 -22.58 21.34 -13.45
CA ASN A 97 -21.75 20.92 -14.57
C ASN A 97 -20.31 21.44 -14.46
N GLU A 98 -20.11 22.65 -13.94
CA GLU A 98 -18.79 23.20 -13.64
C GLU A 98 -18.05 22.35 -12.60
N ILE A 99 -18.72 21.94 -11.52
CA ILE A 99 -18.15 21.07 -10.48
C ILE A 99 -17.78 19.68 -11.05
N VAL A 100 -18.64 19.09 -11.87
CA VAL A 100 -18.36 17.80 -12.54
C VAL A 100 -17.10 17.91 -13.40
N THR A 101 -16.98 18.99 -14.18
CA THR A 101 -15.82 19.24 -15.04
C THR A 101 -14.52 19.34 -14.24
N LEU A 102 -14.52 20.10 -13.13
CA LEU A 102 -13.35 20.22 -12.25
C LEU A 102 -12.93 18.88 -11.63
N ILE A 103 -13.90 18.02 -11.31
CA ILE A 103 -13.65 16.68 -10.76
C ILE A 103 -13.05 15.75 -11.83
N GLU A 104 -13.51 15.81 -13.07
CA GLU A 104 -12.93 15.07 -14.20
C GLU A 104 -11.50 15.51 -14.51
N GLU A 105 -11.21 16.81 -14.42
CA GLU A 105 -9.86 17.36 -14.60
C GLU A 105 -8.92 16.87 -13.49
N LEU A 106 -9.37 16.91 -12.23
CA LEU A 106 -8.65 16.33 -11.10
C LEU A 106 -8.38 14.84 -11.34
N GLU A 107 -9.38 14.05 -11.75
CA GLU A 107 -9.19 12.63 -12.05
C GLU A 107 -8.13 12.39 -13.15
N LYS A 108 -8.10 13.23 -14.19
CA LYS A 108 -7.11 13.15 -15.26
C LYS A 108 -5.71 13.51 -14.78
N GLU A 109 -5.57 14.54 -13.95
CA GLU A 109 -4.29 14.91 -13.33
C GLU A 109 -3.79 13.80 -12.41
N MET A 110 -4.70 13.22 -11.61
CA MET A 110 -4.43 12.12 -10.69
C MET A 110 -3.97 10.85 -11.41
N LYS A 111 -4.49 10.57 -12.61
CA LYS A 111 -4.08 9.43 -13.45
C LYS A 111 -2.74 9.63 -14.16
N ARG A 112 -2.21 10.86 -14.21
CA ARG A 112 -0.93 11.18 -14.87
C ARG A 112 0.27 11.08 -13.93
N TYR A 113 0.05 11.09 -12.61
CA TYR A 113 1.07 10.92 -11.57
C TYR A 113 1.11 9.47 -11.07
#